data_AF-A0A218VE62-F1
#
_entry.id   AF-A0A218VE62-F1
#
_cell.length_a   1.000
_cell.length_b   1.000
_cell.length_c   1.000
_cell.angle_alpha   90.00
_cell.angle_beta   90.00
_cell.angle_gamma   90.00
#
_symmetry.space_group_name_H-M   'P 1'
#
loop_
_entity.id
_entity.type
_entity.pdbx_description
1 polymer ?
#
loop_
_entity_poly.entity_id
_entity_poly.type
_entity_poly.pdbx_seq_one_letter_code
_entity_poly.pdbx_strand_id
1 'polypeptide(L)'
;MTFTLTAVSSIGIAFMLSDTQDLLRTGEEEFSKRIQKFINIHRNSFLVLSAALHGPEEWSVMFRIQKRFLGSNLRVIPVHNPAETVKLMLTMAKVSSLAYT
;
A
#
# COMPACT_ATOMS: atom_id res chain seq x y z
N MET A 1 -9.21 -14.99 -5.46
CA MET A 1 -9.95 -13.85 -6.05
C MET A 1 -9.19 -12.60 -5.66
N THR A 2 -8.31 -12.12 -6.54
CA THR A 2 -7.42 -10.98 -6.25
C THR A 2 -8.13 -9.72 -6.70
N PHE A 3 -8.55 -8.87 -5.76
CA PHE A 3 -9.17 -7.59 -6.06
C PHE A 3 -8.10 -6.51 -6.19
N THR A 4 -7.72 -6.18 -7.42
CA THR A 4 -6.91 -4.99 -7.69
C THR A 4 -7.84 -3.78 -7.77
N LEU A 5 -8.11 -3.13 -6.64
CA LEU A 5 -8.88 -1.89 -6.62
C LEU A 5 -7.93 -0.71 -6.92
N THR A 6 -7.71 -0.39 -8.19
CA THR A 6 -7.07 0.87 -8.58
C THR A 6 -8.11 1.99 -8.49
N ALA A 7 -8.28 2.58 -7.32
CA ALA A 7 -9.04 3.82 -7.18
C ALA A 7 -8.19 4.97 -7.75
N VAL A 8 -8.44 5.34 -9.01
CA VAL A 8 -7.86 6.55 -9.62
C VAL A 8 -8.71 7.73 -9.17
N SER A 9 -8.22 8.46 -8.17
CA SER A 9 -8.73 9.80 -7.82
C SER A 9 -7.99 10.82 -8.67
N SER A 10 -8.72 11.78 -9.27
CA SER A 10 -8.23 12.89 -10.10
C SER A 10 -7.17 13.78 -9.41
N ILE A 11 -6.87 13.56 -8.12
CA ILE A 11 -5.96 14.39 -7.32
C ILE A 11 -4.91 13.48 -6.63
N GLY A 12 -3.88 13.10 -7.40
CA GLY A 12 -2.50 12.84 -6.96
C GLY A 12 -2.18 11.62 -6.09
N ILE A 13 -3.15 10.99 -5.41
CA ILE A 13 -2.91 9.89 -4.48
C ILE A 13 -3.35 8.55 -5.07
N ALA A 14 -2.47 7.55 -5.02
CA ALA A 14 -2.76 6.18 -5.43
C ALA A 14 -2.56 5.20 -4.27
N PHE A 15 -3.42 4.18 -4.23
CA PHE A 15 -3.35 3.11 -3.24
C PHE A 15 -3.11 1.76 -3.93
N MET A 16 -2.18 0.99 -3.39
CA MET A 16 -1.97 -0.41 -3.70
C MET A 16 -2.37 -1.22 -2.45
N LEU A 17 -3.38 -2.06 -2.56
CA LEU A 17 -3.77 -2.98 -1.50
C LEU A 17 -3.07 -4.31 -1.71
N SER A 18 -2.44 -4.86 -0.67
CA SER A 18 -1.81 -6.17 -0.74
C SER A 18 -1.83 -6.84 0.62
N ASP A 19 -1.93 -8.17 0.61
CA ASP A 19 -1.85 -8.97 1.82
C ASP A 19 -0.43 -9.51 2.02
N THR A 20 0.00 -9.67 3.27
CA THR A 20 1.31 -10.28 3.58
C THR A 20 1.44 -11.69 3.00
N GLN A 21 0.35 -12.45 2.88
CA GLN A 21 0.38 -13.77 2.24
C GLN A 21 0.56 -13.70 0.72
N ASP A 22 0.09 -12.62 0.06
CA ASP A 22 0.34 -12.40 -1.36
C ASP A 22 1.83 -12.21 -1.64
N LEU A 23 2.56 -11.56 -0.71
CA LEU A 23 4.01 -11.48 -0.77
C LEU A 23 4.67 -12.85 -0.60
N LEU A 24 4.25 -13.63 0.40
CA LEU A 24 4.81 -14.96 0.67
C LEU A 24 4.58 -15.91 -0.52
N ARG A 25 3.44 -15.78 -1.21
CA ARG A 25 3.08 -16.58 -2.38
C ARG A 25 3.77 -16.15 -3.67
N THR A 26 3.82 -14.85 -3.92
CA THR A 26 4.34 -14.29 -5.19
C THR A 26 5.86 -14.19 -5.19
N GLY A 27 6.48 -14.23 -4.01
CA GLY A 27 7.91 -14.01 -3.83
C GLY A 27 8.24 -12.51 -3.80
N GLU A 28 9.24 -12.18 -3.00
CA GLU A 28 9.59 -10.80 -2.70
C GLU A 28 10.10 -10.01 -3.91
N GLU A 29 10.83 -10.64 -4.83
CA GLU A 29 11.32 -9.97 -6.03
C GLU A 29 10.19 -9.53 -6.95
N GLU A 30 9.23 -10.41 -7.21
CA GLU A 30 8.12 -10.12 -8.11
C GLU A 30 7.18 -9.08 -7.49
N PHE A 31 6.96 -9.16 -6.18
CA PHE A 31 6.22 -8.13 -5.45
C PHE A 31 6.94 -6.78 -5.48
N SER A 32 8.27 -6.77 -5.31
CA SER A 32 9.07 -5.55 -5.37
C SER A 32 9.02 -4.92 -6.77
N LYS A 33 9.06 -5.72 -7.84
CA LYS A 33 8.89 -5.21 -9.22
C LYS A 33 7.52 -4.56 -9.41
N ARG A 34 6.45 -5.15 -8.87
CA ARG A 34 5.10 -4.58 -8.90
C ARG A 34 5.03 -3.24 -8.17
N ILE A 35 5.58 -3.16 -6.96
CA ILE A 35 5.68 -1.89 -6.21
C ILE A 35 6.46 -0.86 -7.03
N GLN A 36 7.60 -1.25 -7.61
CA GLN A 36 8.45 -0.34 -8.37
C GLN A 36 7.75 0.22 -9.60
N LYS A 37 6.99 -0.61 -10.33
CA LYS A 37 6.15 -0.16 -11.43
C LYS A 37 5.07 0.83 -10.97
N PHE A 38 4.47 0.57 -9.81
CA PHE A 38 3.43 1.44 -9.25
C PHE A 38 3.95 2.81 -8.84
N ILE A 39 5.06 2.88 -8.10
CA ILE A 39 5.62 4.16 -7.63
C ILE A 39 6.18 5.02 -8.77
N ASN A 40 6.58 4.40 -9.88
CA ASN A 40 7.01 5.11 -11.09
C ASN A 40 5.85 5.82 -11.80
N ILE A 41 4.62 5.34 -11.64
CA ILE A 41 3.42 5.91 -12.28
C ILE A 41 2.79 7.00 -11.38
N HIS A 42 2.85 6.82 -10.06
CA HIS A 42 2.11 7.66 -9.12
C HIS A 42 3.02 8.48 -8.20
N ARG A 43 2.90 9.82 -8.25
CA ARG A 43 3.71 10.74 -7.42
C ARG A 43 3.51 10.59 -5.93
N ASN A 44 2.32 10.19 -5.48
CA ASN A 44 2.04 9.95 -4.07
C ASN A 44 1.42 8.54 -3.90
N SER A 45 2.28 7.59 -3.54
CA SER A 45 1.95 6.17 -3.54
C SER A 45 1.80 5.64 -2.12
N PHE A 46 0.67 5.00 -1.83
CA PHE A 46 0.44 4.34 -0.55
C PHE A 46 0.27 2.84 -0.76
N LEU A 47 1.13 2.05 -0.12
CA LEU A 47 0.97 0.60 -0.03
C LEU A 47 0.25 0.29 1.27
N VAL A 48 -0.97 -0.21 1.17
CA VAL A 48 -1.75 -0.65 2.30
C VAL A 48 -1.55 -2.15 2.44
N LEU A 49 -0.80 -2.54 3.47
CA LEU A 49 -0.42 -3.92 3.73
C LEU A 49 -1.36 -4.51 4.79
N SER A 50 -2.20 -5.45 4.36
CA SER A 50 -3.06 -6.23 5.24
C SER A 50 -2.25 -7.37 5.86
N ALA A 51 -2.30 -7.49 7.19
CA ALA A 51 -1.74 -8.62 7.92
C ALA A 51 -2.78 -9.12 8.93
N ALA A 52 -3.17 -10.40 8.81
CA ALA A 52 -4.18 -11.01 9.68
C ALA A 52 -3.63 -11.27 11.10
N LEU A 53 -2.36 -11.66 11.21
CA LEU A 53 -1.62 -11.78 12.46
C LEU A 53 -0.38 -10.89 12.31
N HIS A 54 -0.17 -9.93 13.20
CA HIS A 54 1.07 -9.15 13.26
C HIS A 54 2.20 -10.02 13.86
N GLY A 55 2.47 -11.17 13.23
CA GLY A 55 3.53 -12.06 13.62
C GLY A 55 4.90 -11.48 13.29
N PRO A 56 5.97 -12.03 13.89
CA PRO A 56 7.34 -11.60 13.62
C PRO A 56 7.72 -11.74 12.13
N GLU A 57 7.09 -12.64 11.40
CA GLU A 57 7.29 -12.82 9.96
C GLU A 57 6.70 -11.66 9.15
N GLU A 58 5.46 -11.25 9.44
CA GLU A 58 4.78 -10.12 8.80
C GLU A 58 5.50 -8.79 9.09
N TRP A 59 5.97 -8.61 10.33
CA TRP A 59 6.79 -7.45 10.69
C TRP A 59 8.12 -7.42 9.94
N SER A 60 8.79 -8.57 9.83
CA SER A 60 10.03 -8.68 9.06
C SER A 60 9.80 -8.32 7.60
N VAL A 61 8.71 -8.83 7.00
CA VAL A 61 8.26 -8.48 5.65
C VAL A 61 8.04 -6.97 5.49
N MET A 62 7.27 -6.36 6.40
CA MET A 62 7.00 -4.93 6.37
C MET A 62 8.27 -4.10 6.47
N PHE A 63 9.16 -4.48 7.40
CA PHE A 63 10.44 -3.81 7.61
C PHE A 63 11.32 -3.89 6.37
N ARG A 64 11.34 -5.05 5.69
CA ARG A 64 12.12 -5.25 4.45
C ARG A 64 11.59 -4.38 3.31
N ILE A 65 10.27 -4.31 3.13
CA ILE A 65 9.66 -3.42 2.13
C ILE A 65 9.96 -1.96 2.45
N GLN A 66 9.74 -1.53 3.70
CA GLN A 66 10.03 -0.16 4.14
C GLN A 66 11.49 0.20 3.92
N LYS A 67 12.43 -0.67 4.28
CA LYS A 67 13.87 -0.46 4.09
C LYS A 67 14.24 -0.41 2.60
N ARG A 68 13.65 -1.26 1.76
CA ARG A 68 13.93 -1.32 0.32
C ARG A 68 13.43 -0.09 -0.44
N PHE A 69 12.30 0.46 -0.02
CA PHE A 69 11.68 1.64 -0.64
C PHE A 69 11.86 2.91 0.20
N LEU A 70 12.81 2.90 1.14
CA LEU A 70 13.09 4.05 1.98
C LEU A 70 13.60 5.22 1.13
N GLY A 71 13.03 6.41 1.31
CA GLY A 71 13.36 7.58 0.49
C GLY A 71 12.65 7.63 -0.87
N SER A 72 11.86 6.61 -1.22
CA SER A 72 10.93 6.69 -2.36
C SER A 72 9.64 7.43 -1.97
N ASN A 73 8.80 7.68 -2.97
CA ASN A 73 7.44 8.20 -2.84
C ASN A 73 6.41 7.16 -2.36
N LEU A 74 6.87 6.00 -1.85
CA LEU A 74 6.03 4.96 -1.26
C LEU A 74 5.85 5.16 0.25
N ARG A 75 4.60 5.15 0.70
CA ARG A 75 4.25 5.09 2.13
C ARG A 75 3.55 3.78 2.44
N VAL A 76 4.17 2.97 3.30
CA VAL A 76 3.63 1.67 3.73
C VAL A 76 2.75 1.87 4.96
N ILE A 77 1.50 1.42 4.89
CA ILE A 77 0.50 1.53 5.95
C ILE A 77 0.10 0.11 6.35
N PRO A 78 0.45 -0.36 7.57
CA PRO A 78 -0.12 -1.58 8.12
C PRO A 78 -1.61 -1.41 8.40
N VAL A 79 -2.40 -2.40 8.01
CA VAL A 79 -3.81 -2.51 8.38
C VAL A 79 -4.14 -3.93 8.80
N HIS A 80 -5.01 -4.07 9.79
CA HIS A 80 -5.49 -5.35 10.31
C HIS A 80 -6.97 -5.59 10.00
N ASN A 81 -7.69 -4.54 9.61
CA ASN A 81 -9.12 -4.58 9.38
C ASN A 81 -9.45 -3.91 8.03
N PRO A 82 -10.10 -4.61 7.09
CA PRO A 82 -10.52 -4.02 5.82
C PRO A 82 -11.47 -2.83 5.99
N ALA A 83 -12.28 -2.80 7.06
CA ALA A 83 -13.15 -1.65 7.32
C ALA A 83 -12.34 -0.38 7.66
N GLU A 84 -11.28 -0.52 8.46
CA GLU A 84 -10.36 0.58 8.78
C GLU A 84 -9.57 1.03 7.55
N THR A 85 -9.20 0.08 6.67
CA THR A 85 -8.57 0.40 5.38
C THR A 85 -9.44 1.31 4.52
N VAL A 86 -10.72 0.97 4.35
CA VAL A 86 -11.65 1.77 3.55
C VAL A 86 -11.86 3.15 4.17
N LYS A 87 -12.02 3.20 5.49
CA LYS A 87 -12.15 4.46 6.24
C LYS A 87 -10.90 5.34 6.07
N LEU A 88 -9.72 4.75 6.12
CA LEU A 88 -8.45 5.45 5.93
C LEU A 88 -8.32 6.00 4.51
N MET A 89 -8.53 5.16 3.50
CA MET A 89 -8.50 5.59 2.09
C MET A 89 -9.50 6.72 1.84
N LEU A 90 -10.72 6.62 2.36
CA LEU A 90 -11.74 7.65 2.23
C LEU A 90 -11.34 8.95 2.94
N THR A 91 -10.76 8.84 4.14
CA THR A 91 -10.29 10.01 4.90
C THR A 91 -9.17 10.71 4.14
N MET A 92 -8.19 9.97 3.64
CA MET A 92 -7.08 10.51 2.88
C MET A 92 -7.54 11.13 1.55
N ALA A 93 -8.46 10.48 0.84
CA ALA A 93 -9.06 11.02 -0.37
C ALA A 93 -9.83 12.33 -0.09
N LYS A 94 -10.60 12.39 1.01
CA LYS A 94 -11.30 13.60 1.44
C LYS A 94 -10.34 14.73 1.79
N VAL A 95 -9.31 14.46 2.60
CA VAL A 95 -8.31 15.46 2.98
C VAL A 95 -7.53 15.96 1.76
N SER A 96 -7.17 15.07 0.83
CA SER A 96 -6.53 15.47 -0.42
C SER A 96 -7.43 16.28 -1.33
N SER A 97 -8.75 16.12 -1.24
CA SER A 97 -9.71 16.94 -1.98
C SER A 97 -9.92 18.31 -1.33
N LEU A 98 -9.88 18.41 0.00
CA LEU A 98 -10.02 19.67 0.73
C LEU A 98 -8.77 20.57 0.62
N ALA A 99 -7.58 19.99 0.48
CA ALA A 99 -6.33 20.75 0.36
C ALA A 99 -6.24 21.59 -0.94
N TYR A 100 -7.19 21.46 -1.86
CA TYR A 100 -7.26 22.21 -3.12
C TYR A 100 -8.43 23.22 -3.17
N THR A 101 -9.10 23.48 -2.03
CA THR A 101 -10.04 24.61 -1.83
C THR A 101 -9.46 25.62 -0.87
#